data_AF-G6EBF3-F1
#
_entry.id   AF-G6EBF3-F1
#
_cell.length_a   1.000
_cell.length_b   1.000
_cell.length_c   1.000
_cell.angle_alpha   90.00
_cell.angle_beta   90.00
_cell.angle_gamma   90.00
#
_symmetry.space_group_name_H-M   'P 1'
#
loop_
_entity.id
_entity.type
_entity.pdbx_description
1 polymer ?
#
loop_
_entity_poly.entity_id
_entity_poly.type
_entity_poly.pdbx_seq_one_letter_code
_entity_poly.pdbx_strand_id
1 'polypeptide(L)'
;MITSQLRTSGVNEPWVLAAMAGIAREDFVPETMRDAAYIDRAIPLGNGRSLAAPLVQAKMLAEAEPTAQDKALLIGDGAGYLAALLRPLVGSLDAVDPAEAGAMAGEGGYTLVVIDGAIEELPAGIAAQLAENGRIVTGLMVRGVSRLASGRKAAGVVSLLPLAEIGIPALPELAAPKRWSF
;
A
#
# COMPACT_ATOMS: atom_id res chain seq x y z
N MET A 1 -13.10 14.63 4.84
CA MET A 1 -12.49 13.48 4.15
C MET A 1 -13.47 12.79 3.21
N ILE A 2 -14.45 12.00 3.69
CA ILE A 2 -15.31 11.12 2.87
C ILE A 2 -16.05 11.86 1.74
N THR A 3 -16.94 12.79 2.08
CA THR A 3 -17.79 13.49 1.09
C THR A 3 -17.01 14.47 0.22
N SER A 4 -15.99 15.11 0.78
CA SER A 4 -15.30 16.26 0.19
C SER A 4 -14.00 15.93 -0.54
N GLN A 5 -13.41 14.76 -0.31
CA GLN A 5 -12.14 14.34 -0.91
C GLN A 5 -12.30 12.99 -1.62
N LEU A 6 -12.77 11.95 -0.93
CA LEU A 6 -12.81 10.60 -1.51
C LEU A 6 -13.82 10.50 -2.66
N ARG A 7 -15.08 10.88 -2.41
CA ARG A 7 -16.15 10.82 -3.43
C ARG A 7 -15.87 11.73 -4.62
N THR A 8 -15.36 12.93 -4.36
CA THR A 8 -15.00 13.90 -5.42
C THR A 8 -13.86 13.40 -6.30
N SER A 9 -13.02 12.51 -5.77
CA SER A 9 -11.88 11.94 -6.49
C SER A 9 -12.14 10.51 -7.00
N GLY A 10 -13.43 10.13 -7.09
CA GLY A 10 -13.88 8.90 -7.75
C GLY A 10 -13.91 7.66 -6.86
N VAL A 11 -13.66 7.76 -5.55
CA VAL A 11 -13.83 6.64 -4.61
C VAL A 11 -15.29 6.62 -4.15
N ASN A 12 -16.08 5.67 -4.66
CA ASN A 12 -17.53 5.62 -4.46
C ASN A 12 -18.02 4.29 -3.87
N GLU A 13 -17.13 3.32 -3.73
CA GLU A 13 -17.39 1.99 -3.21
C GLU A 13 -17.89 2.10 -1.76
N PRO A 14 -19.15 1.70 -1.46
CA PRO A 14 -19.70 1.87 -0.12
C PRO A 14 -18.86 1.19 0.97
N TRP A 15 -18.27 0.04 0.64
CA TRP A 15 -17.43 -0.71 1.58
C TRP A 15 -16.09 -0.02 1.88
N VAL A 16 -15.47 0.65 0.90
CA VAL A 16 -14.23 1.43 1.10
C VAL A 16 -14.53 2.63 2.00
N LEU A 17 -15.62 3.35 1.71
CA LEU A 17 -16.03 4.50 2.50
C LEU A 17 -16.37 4.09 3.95
N ALA A 18 -17.02 2.94 4.14
CA ALA A 18 -17.31 2.40 5.46
C ALA A 18 -16.04 2.00 6.22
N ALA A 19 -15.09 1.32 5.58
CA ALA A 19 -13.81 0.95 6.20
C ALA A 19 -13.03 2.20 6.65
N MET A 20 -12.89 3.19 5.76
CA MET A 20 -12.20 4.45 6.05
C MET A 20 -12.90 5.28 7.14
N ALA A 21 -14.22 5.17 7.30
CA ALA A 21 -14.97 5.85 8.35
C ALA A 21 -14.96 5.11 9.70
N GLY A 22 -14.77 3.79 9.67
CA GLY A 22 -14.78 2.96 10.88
C GLY A 22 -13.48 2.99 11.69
N ILE A 23 -12.39 3.49 11.10
CA ILE A 23 -11.07 3.58 11.74
C ILE A 23 -10.68 5.05 11.92
N ALA A 24 -10.46 5.47 13.16
CA ALA A 24 -9.98 6.81 13.50
C ALA A 24 -8.54 7.00 12.99
N ARG A 25 -8.33 7.95 12.08
CA ARG A 25 -7.05 8.08 11.38
C ARG A 25 -6.00 8.82 12.22
N GLU A 26 -6.45 9.65 13.14
CA GLU A 26 -5.68 10.39 14.13
C GLU A 26 -4.93 9.47 15.12
N ASP A 27 -5.34 8.21 15.25
CA ASP A 27 -4.64 7.22 16.07
C ASP A 27 -3.32 6.75 15.44
N PHE A 28 -3.10 7.04 14.15
CA PHE A 28 -1.96 6.55 13.35
C PHE A 28 -0.98 7.66 12.96
N VAL A 29 -1.05 8.82 13.62
CA VAL A 29 -0.14 9.95 13.41
C VAL A 29 0.44 10.43 14.74
N PRO A 30 1.57 11.15 14.74
CA PRO A 30 2.07 11.81 15.93
C PRO A 30 1.01 12.70 16.59
N GLU A 31 1.04 12.82 17.91
CA GLU A 31 0.04 13.59 18.68
C GLU A 31 -0.12 15.03 18.17
N THR A 32 0.98 15.67 17.80
CA THR A 32 1.03 17.03 17.24
C THR A 32 0.40 17.17 15.86
N MET A 33 0.14 16.06 15.17
CA MET A 33 -0.40 16.01 13.81
C MET A 33 -1.84 15.48 13.76
N ARG A 34 -2.47 15.18 14.90
CA ARG A 34 -3.85 14.65 14.96
C ARG A 34 -4.88 15.57 14.29
N ASP A 35 -4.78 16.87 14.50
CA ASP A 35 -5.66 17.87 13.85
C ASP A 35 -5.52 17.88 12.32
N ALA A 36 -4.34 17.47 11.84
CA ALA A 36 -4.05 17.37 10.41
C ALA A 36 -4.35 15.98 9.84
N ALA A 37 -4.76 14.98 10.63
CA ALA A 37 -4.89 13.58 10.19
C ALA A 37 -5.74 13.39 8.92
N TYR A 38 -6.72 14.27 8.71
CA TYR A 38 -7.72 14.19 7.64
C TYR A 38 -7.50 15.15 6.46
N ILE A 39 -6.37 15.87 6.42
CA ILE A 39 -5.98 16.63 5.23
C ILE A 39 -5.56 15.66 4.13
N ASP A 40 -5.81 16.01 2.86
CA ASP A 40 -5.44 15.16 1.73
C ASP A 40 -3.95 15.32 1.37
N ARG A 41 -3.07 15.05 2.33
CA ARG A 41 -1.61 15.07 2.19
C ARG A 41 -0.97 13.97 3.03
N ALA A 42 0.23 13.57 2.63
CA ALA A 42 1.03 12.67 3.44
C ALA A 42 1.48 13.36 4.74
N ILE A 43 1.53 12.59 5.83
CA ILE A 43 1.91 13.07 7.16
C ILE A 43 3.21 12.37 7.58
N PRO A 44 4.30 13.12 7.87
CA PRO A 44 5.54 12.54 8.37
C PRO A 44 5.33 11.83 9.70
N LEU A 45 5.85 10.61 9.83
CA LEU A 45 5.75 9.80 11.05
C LEU A 45 6.97 9.95 11.99
N GLY A 46 7.98 10.71 11.57
CA GLY A 46 9.19 10.99 12.36
C GLY A 46 10.31 9.96 12.24
N ASN A 47 10.05 8.80 11.64
CA ASN A 47 11.03 7.72 11.38
C ASN A 47 11.52 7.68 9.91
N GLY A 48 11.39 8.80 9.18
CA GLY A 48 11.69 8.86 7.76
C GLY A 48 10.57 8.35 6.84
N ARG A 49 9.53 7.72 7.39
CA ARG A 49 8.32 7.32 6.66
C ARG A 49 7.22 8.37 6.80
N SER A 50 6.19 8.22 5.97
CA SER A 50 4.99 9.07 6.01
C SER A 50 3.75 8.21 5.91
N LEU A 51 2.71 8.56 6.68
CA LEU A 51 1.37 8.05 6.44
C LEU A 51 0.85 8.69 5.14
N ALA A 52 0.58 7.87 4.11
CA ALA A 52 0.07 8.35 2.83
C ALA A 52 -1.26 9.09 2.99
N ALA A 53 -1.56 10.03 2.08
CA ALA A 53 -2.79 10.81 2.12
C ALA A 53 -4.05 9.92 2.17
N PRO A 54 -5.14 10.35 2.82
CA PRO A 54 -6.39 9.60 2.86
C PRO A 54 -6.86 9.10 1.49
N LEU A 55 -6.74 9.92 0.44
CA LEU A 55 -7.12 9.51 -0.92
C LEU A 55 -6.25 8.37 -1.45
N VAL A 56 -4.95 8.36 -1.16
CA VAL A 56 -4.04 7.26 -1.52
C VAL A 56 -4.52 5.98 -0.88
N GLN A 57 -4.73 6.00 0.44
CA GLN A 57 -5.14 4.80 1.18
C GLN A 57 -6.48 4.26 0.69
N ALA A 58 -7.43 5.14 0.39
CA ALA A 58 -8.71 4.74 -0.16
C ALA A 58 -8.60 4.10 -1.55
N LYS A 59 -7.77 4.66 -2.44
CA LYS A 59 -7.56 4.10 -3.79
C LYS A 59 -6.78 2.79 -3.78
N MET A 60 -5.77 2.67 -2.92
CA MET A 60 -5.04 1.42 -2.73
C MET A 60 -5.95 0.33 -2.19
N LEU A 61 -6.81 0.67 -1.21
CA LEU A 61 -7.77 -0.27 -0.66
C LEU A 61 -8.79 -0.71 -1.72
N ALA A 62 -9.35 0.25 -2.47
CA ALA A 62 -10.29 -0.03 -3.55
C ALA A 62 -9.70 -0.98 -4.61
N GLU A 63 -8.48 -0.70 -5.06
CA GLU A 63 -7.77 -1.52 -6.06
C GLU A 63 -7.38 -2.91 -5.52
N ALA A 64 -7.12 -3.04 -4.22
CA ALA A 64 -6.73 -4.32 -3.62
C ALA A 64 -7.88 -5.35 -3.61
N GLU A 65 -9.13 -4.87 -3.57
CA GLU A 65 -10.35 -5.69 -3.47
C GLU A 65 -10.18 -6.85 -2.46
N PRO A 66 -9.89 -6.56 -1.18
CA PRO A 66 -9.68 -7.59 -0.17
C PRO A 66 -10.97 -8.36 0.12
N THR A 67 -10.83 -9.65 0.32
CA THR A 67 -11.92 -10.57 0.66
C THR A 67 -11.57 -11.42 1.87
N ALA A 68 -12.58 -11.93 2.58
CA ALA A 68 -12.37 -12.81 3.73
C ALA A 68 -11.67 -14.14 3.39
N GLN A 69 -11.47 -14.45 2.10
CA GLN A 69 -10.71 -15.62 1.65
C GLN A 69 -9.22 -15.30 1.46
N ASP A 70 -8.84 -14.02 1.47
CA ASP A 70 -7.48 -13.63 1.20
C ASP A 70 -6.55 -13.94 2.36
N LYS A 71 -5.45 -14.62 2.03
CA LYS A 71 -4.22 -14.60 2.84
C LYS A 71 -3.42 -13.40 2.37
N ALA A 72 -3.46 -12.30 3.12
CA ALA A 72 -2.87 -11.04 2.74
C ALA A 72 -1.51 -10.80 3.40
N LEU A 73 -0.59 -10.22 2.64
CA LEU A 73 0.69 -9.69 3.12
C LEU A 73 0.72 -8.18 2.94
N LEU A 74 0.94 -7.45 4.02
CA LEU A 74 1.25 -6.03 4.01
C LEU A 74 2.77 -5.81 4.11
N ILE A 75 3.34 -5.08 3.17
CA ILE A 75 4.70 -4.54 3.29
C ILE A 75 4.57 -3.10 3.76
N GLY A 76 4.84 -2.87 5.04
CA GLY A 76 4.56 -1.60 5.70
C GLY A 76 4.49 -1.76 7.22
N ASP A 77 4.01 -0.73 7.90
CA ASP A 77 3.78 -0.81 9.35
C ASP A 77 2.56 -1.68 9.66
N GLY A 78 2.77 -2.82 10.31
CA GLY A 78 1.70 -3.75 10.70
C GLY A 78 0.72 -3.21 11.76
N ALA A 79 1.11 -2.14 12.46
CA ALA A 79 0.24 -1.36 13.34
C ALA A 79 -0.26 -0.07 12.67
N GLY A 80 0.09 0.16 11.41
CA GLY A 80 -0.28 1.34 10.64
C GLY A 80 -1.74 1.36 10.19
N TYR A 81 -2.17 2.50 9.64
CA TYR A 81 -3.55 2.73 9.23
C TYR A 81 -4.03 1.75 8.15
N LEU A 82 -3.22 1.47 7.12
CA LEU A 82 -3.59 0.53 6.07
C LEU A 82 -3.72 -0.91 6.61
N ALA A 83 -2.89 -1.29 7.58
CA ALA A 83 -3.02 -2.57 8.27
C ALA A 83 -4.36 -2.66 9.03
N ALA A 84 -4.73 -1.60 9.75
CA ALA A 84 -6.00 -1.52 10.47
C ALA A 84 -7.21 -1.60 9.52
N LEU A 85 -7.12 -1.02 8.32
CA LEU A 85 -8.16 -1.11 7.29
C LEU A 85 -8.28 -2.52 6.68
N LEU A 86 -7.15 -3.17 6.39
CA LEU A 86 -7.12 -4.48 5.75
C LEU A 86 -7.54 -5.60 6.68
N ARG A 87 -7.13 -5.55 7.96
CA ARG A 87 -7.31 -6.62 8.95
C ARG A 87 -8.75 -7.16 9.08
N PRO A 88 -9.81 -6.33 9.11
CA PRO A 88 -11.19 -6.85 9.16
C PRO A 88 -11.73 -7.32 7.81
N LEU A 89 -11.03 -7.07 6.70
CA LEU A 89 -11.49 -7.37 5.34
C LEU A 89 -10.90 -8.66 4.76
N VAL A 90 -9.84 -9.20 5.36
CA VAL A 90 -9.11 -10.38 4.89
C VAL A 90 -9.23 -11.57 5.84
N GLY A 91 -8.99 -12.78 5.35
CA GLY A 91 -9.01 -13.98 6.18
C GLY A 91 -7.84 -14.04 7.16
N SER A 92 -6.65 -13.60 6.72
CA SER A 92 -5.48 -13.40 7.57
C SER A 92 -4.59 -12.29 7.02
N LEU A 93 -3.95 -11.53 7.90
CA LEU A 93 -3.04 -10.45 7.54
C LEU A 93 -1.69 -10.63 8.25
N ASP A 94 -0.67 -10.93 7.46
CA ASP A 94 0.73 -10.83 7.88
C ASP A 94 1.28 -9.46 7.48
N ALA A 95 2.17 -8.90 8.30
CA ALA A 95 2.82 -7.63 8.02
C ALA A 95 4.32 -7.76 8.18
N VAL A 96 5.06 -7.21 7.23
CA VAL A 96 6.53 -7.23 7.19
C VAL A 96 7.03 -5.80 7.01
N ASP A 97 8.04 -5.43 7.78
CA ASP A 97 8.68 -4.13 7.64
C ASP A 97 9.35 -4.01 6.26
N PRO A 98 9.22 -2.88 5.55
CA PRO A 98 9.89 -2.65 4.26
C PRO A 98 11.39 -2.95 4.26
N ALA A 99 12.10 -2.76 5.38
CA ALA A 99 13.53 -3.06 5.50
C ALA A 99 13.84 -4.56 5.41
N GLU A 100 12.90 -5.43 5.77
CA GLU A 100 13.06 -6.88 5.75
C GLU A 100 12.45 -7.51 4.49
N ALA A 101 11.51 -6.81 3.85
CA ALA A 101 10.74 -7.30 2.71
C ALA A 101 11.59 -7.67 1.49
N GLY A 102 12.69 -6.95 1.25
CA GLY A 102 13.61 -7.23 0.13
C GLY A 102 14.37 -8.55 0.26
N ALA A 103 14.56 -9.04 1.49
CA ALA A 103 15.31 -10.26 1.79
C ALA A 103 14.43 -11.49 2.03
N MET A 104 13.11 -11.37 1.82
CA MET A 104 12.19 -12.48 2.00
C MET A 104 12.57 -13.67 1.11
N ALA A 105 12.60 -14.86 1.72
CA ALA A 105 12.94 -16.12 1.06
C ALA A 105 11.74 -17.07 1.04
N GLY A 106 11.76 -18.01 0.10
CA GLY A 106 10.71 -19.01 -0.07
C GLY A 106 9.44 -18.49 -0.74
N GLU A 107 8.43 -19.35 -0.83
CA GLU A 107 7.12 -19.03 -1.38
C GLU A 107 6.11 -18.83 -0.24
N GLY A 108 5.41 -17.68 -0.25
CA GLY A 108 4.50 -17.29 0.83
C GLY A 108 3.06 -17.75 0.64
N GLY A 109 2.65 -18.00 -0.60
CA GLY A 109 1.30 -18.40 -0.96
C GLY A 109 0.23 -17.33 -0.66
N TYR A 110 0.60 -16.04 -0.66
CA TYR A 110 -0.34 -14.95 -0.40
C TYR A 110 -1.21 -14.67 -1.64
N THR A 111 -2.52 -14.57 -1.46
CA THR A 111 -3.45 -14.25 -2.56
C THR A 111 -3.58 -12.75 -2.80
N LEU A 112 -3.19 -11.95 -1.82
CA LEU A 112 -3.13 -10.49 -1.88
C LEU A 112 -1.82 -9.99 -1.26
N VAL A 113 -1.09 -9.13 -1.97
CA VAL A 113 0.06 -8.38 -1.43
C VAL A 113 -0.22 -6.89 -1.59
N VAL A 114 -0.06 -6.12 -0.52
CA VAL A 114 -0.19 -4.66 -0.55
C VAL A 114 1.09 -4.05 -0.01
N ILE A 115 1.69 -3.12 -0.75
CA ILE A 115 2.88 -2.39 -0.31
C ILE A 115 2.46 -0.96 0.01
N ASP A 116 2.53 -0.56 1.29
CA ASP A 116 2.12 0.78 1.75
C ASP A 116 3.20 1.82 1.44
N GLY A 117 3.34 2.12 0.14
CA GLY A 117 4.28 3.10 -0.37
C GLY A 117 4.66 2.86 -1.83
N ALA A 118 5.51 3.74 -2.36
CA ALA A 118 5.98 3.66 -3.74
C ALA A 118 7.36 3.00 -3.82
N ILE A 119 7.48 2.04 -4.73
CA ILE A 119 8.73 1.33 -5.06
C ILE A 119 9.17 1.67 -6.48
N GLU A 120 10.45 1.58 -6.77
CA GLU A 120 10.97 1.77 -8.14
C GLU A 120 10.94 0.47 -8.95
N GLU A 121 11.26 -0.64 -8.30
CA GLU A 121 11.29 -1.98 -8.87
C GLU A 121 10.71 -2.96 -7.86
N LEU A 122 9.93 -3.96 -8.33
CA LEU A 122 9.37 -5.00 -7.46
C LEU A 122 10.48 -5.99 -7.06
N PRO A 123 10.84 -6.11 -5.76
CA PRO A 123 11.82 -7.09 -5.33
C PRO A 123 11.35 -8.52 -5.60
N ALA A 124 12.26 -9.35 -6.10
CA ALA A 124 11.98 -10.76 -6.42
C ALA A 124 11.48 -11.56 -5.20
N GLY A 125 12.00 -11.25 -4.00
CA GLY A 125 11.54 -11.86 -2.75
C GLY A 125 10.05 -11.63 -2.50
N ILE A 126 9.56 -10.41 -2.71
CA ILE A 126 8.14 -10.06 -2.59
C ILE A 126 7.31 -10.73 -3.70
N ALA A 127 7.79 -10.72 -4.94
CA ALA A 127 7.11 -11.40 -6.05
C ALA A 127 6.97 -12.92 -5.83
N ALA A 128 7.94 -13.55 -5.16
CA ALA A 128 7.89 -14.96 -4.79
C ALA A 128 6.86 -15.26 -3.69
N GLN A 129 6.54 -14.28 -2.83
CA GLN A 129 5.49 -14.44 -1.81
C GLN A 129 4.09 -14.60 -2.40
N LEU A 130 3.85 -14.01 -3.57
CA LEU A 130 2.55 -14.02 -4.22
C LEU A 130 2.22 -15.42 -4.77
N ALA A 131 1.04 -15.94 -4.43
CA ALA A 131 0.50 -17.17 -5.01
C ALA A 131 0.21 -16.98 -6.50
N GLU A 132 0.14 -18.08 -7.25
CA GLU A 132 -0.33 -18.03 -8.64
C GLU A 132 -1.74 -17.43 -8.68
N ASN A 133 -2.00 -16.52 -9.63
CA ASN A 133 -3.22 -15.71 -9.69
C ASN A 133 -3.44 -14.75 -8.50
N GLY A 134 -2.48 -14.59 -7.59
CA GLY A 134 -2.52 -13.59 -6.53
C GLY A 134 -2.42 -12.17 -7.07
N ARG A 135 -3.01 -11.22 -6.36
CA ARG A 135 -3.05 -9.78 -6.69
C ARG A 135 -2.00 -9.01 -5.90
N ILE A 136 -1.40 -8.00 -6.51
CA ILE A 136 -0.51 -7.06 -5.82
C ILE A 136 -0.94 -5.62 -6.10
N VAL A 137 -0.87 -4.76 -5.08
CA VAL A 137 -1.11 -3.32 -5.18
C VAL A 137 0.02 -2.56 -4.49
N THR A 138 0.54 -1.52 -5.14
CA THR A 138 1.65 -0.69 -4.64
C THR A 138 1.64 0.68 -5.31
N GLY A 139 2.44 1.62 -4.82
CA GLY A 139 2.93 2.70 -5.67
C GLY A 139 4.10 2.25 -6.54
N LEU A 140 4.15 2.70 -7.79
CA LEU A 140 5.30 2.57 -8.68
C LEU A 140 5.88 3.97 -8.95
N MET A 141 7.17 4.15 -8.67
CA MET A 141 7.91 5.37 -8.94
C MET A 141 8.46 5.34 -10.37
N VAL A 142 7.94 6.19 -11.24
CA VAL A 142 8.38 6.28 -12.64
C VAL A 142 8.85 7.70 -12.91
N ARG A 143 10.17 7.87 -13.12
CA ARG A 143 10.80 9.17 -13.42
C ARG A 143 10.46 10.27 -12.39
N GLY A 144 10.43 9.90 -11.11
CA GLY A 144 10.13 10.82 -10.01
C GLY A 144 8.64 11.09 -9.77
N VAL A 145 7.75 10.43 -10.50
CA VAL A 145 6.30 10.49 -10.30
C VAL A 145 5.80 9.15 -9.77
N SER A 146 5.19 9.17 -8.58
CA SER A 146 4.52 8.00 -8.02
C SER A 146 3.17 7.78 -8.69
N ARG A 147 2.88 6.53 -9.02
CA ARG A 147 1.62 6.08 -9.62
C ARG A 147 1.07 4.92 -8.81
N LEU A 148 -0.24 4.91 -8.55
CA LEU A 148 -0.90 3.68 -8.12
C LEU A 148 -0.69 2.63 -9.19
N ALA A 149 -0.26 1.43 -8.81
CA ALA A 149 -0.06 0.32 -9.72
C ALA A 149 -0.61 -0.97 -9.10
N SER A 150 -1.14 -1.83 -9.96
CA SER A 150 -1.56 -3.17 -9.57
C SER A 150 -1.05 -4.21 -10.55
N GLY A 151 -1.05 -5.47 -10.12
CA GLY A 151 -0.57 -6.57 -10.92
C GLY A 151 -1.15 -7.89 -10.44
N ARG A 152 -0.95 -8.92 -11.26
CA ARG A 152 -1.31 -10.30 -10.93
C ARG A 152 -0.13 -11.21 -11.26
N LYS A 153 0.09 -12.25 -10.43
CA LYS A 153 1.03 -13.31 -10.79
C LYS A 153 0.41 -14.22 -11.85
N ALA A 154 1.12 -14.39 -12.95
CA ALA A 154 0.76 -15.30 -14.02
C ALA A 154 2.02 -15.98 -14.59
N ALA A 155 1.98 -17.30 -14.69
CA ALA A 155 3.10 -18.13 -15.14
C ALA A 155 4.40 -17.82 -14.35
N GLY A 156 4.28 -17.63 -13.04
CA GLY A 156 5.41 -17.34 -12.15
C GLY A 156 5.95 -15.91 -12.22
N VAL A 157 5.42 -15.04 -13.09
CA VAL A 157 5.88 -13.66 -13.27
C VAL A 157 4.84 -12.68 -12.73
N VAL A 158 5.31 -11.57 -12.14
CA VAL A 158 4.47 -10.46 -11.70
C VAL A 158 4.82 -9.22 -12.51
N SER A 159 3.81 -8.63 -13.16
CA SER A 159 3.94 -7.37 -13.90
C SER A 159 3.05 -6.33 -13.25
N LEU A 160 3.62 -5.16 -12.94
CA LEU A 160 2.88 -4.02 -12.39
C LEU A 160 2.43 -3.08 -13.51
N LEU A 161 1.13 -2.80 -13.56
CA LEU A 161 0.51 -1.85 -14.46
C LEU A 161 0.21 -0.55 -13.72
N PRO A 162 0.78 0.59 -14.12
CA PRO A 162 0.43 1.89 -13.56
C PRO A 162 -0.99 2.29 -13.96
N LEU A 163 -1.79 2.70 -12.98
CA LEU A 163 -3.22 3.01 -13.14
C LEU A 163 -3.49 4.51 -13.09
N ALA A 164 -2.93 5.20 -12.09
CA ALA A 164 -3.21 6.61 -11.86
C ALA A 164 -2.02 7.32 -11.21
N GLU A 165 -1.75 8.57 -11.61
CA GLU A 165 -0.79 9.42 -10.91
C GLU A 165 -1.36 9.86 -9.57
N ILE A 166 -0.65 9.57 -8.49
CA ILE A 166 -1.05 9.96 -7.14
C ILE A 166 0.18 9.99 -6.23
N GLY A 167 0.25 10.97 -5.33
CA GLY A 167 1.39 11.20 -4.44
C GLY A 167 1.53 10.16 -3.33
N ILE A 168 1.93 8.94 -3.69
CA ILE A 168 2.24 7.85 -2.76
C ILE A 168 3.68 8.08 -2.25
N PRO A 169 3.91 8.17 -0.93
CA PRO A 169 5.25 8.31 -0.37
C PRO A 169 6.17 7.19 -0.83
N ALA A 170 7.39 7.51 -1.25
CA ALA A 170 8.39 6.51 -1.59
C ALA A 170 8.82 5.72 -0.35
N LEU A 171 9.17 4.45 -0.54
CA LEU A 171 9.81 3.60 0.47
C LEU A 171 11.32 3.57 0.19
N PRO A 172 12.14 4.33 0.95
CA PRO A 172 13.59 4.36 0.74
C PRO A 172 14.24 2.97 0.83
N GLU A 173 13.68 2.08 1.65
CA GLU A 173 14.16 0.72 1.88
C GLU A 173 14.00 -0.18 0.65
N LEU A 174 13.08 0.16 -0.25
CA LEU A 174 12.79 -0.55 -1.49
C LEU A 174 13.16 0.28 -2.74
N ALA A 175 14.03 1.28 -2.58
CA ALA A 175 14.58 2.03 -3.71
C ALA A 175 15.42 1.12 -4.60
N ALA A 176 15.44 1.36 -5.92
CA ALA A 176 16.25 0.53 -6.80
C ALA A 176 17.74 0.67 -6.44
N PRO A 177 18.55 -0.39 -6.63
CA PRO A 177 19.98 -0.29 -6.43
C PRO A 177 20.56 0.81 -7.31
N LYS A 178 21.34 1.72 -6.72
CA LYS A 178 21.98 2.82 -7.43
C LYS A 178 22.87 2.27 -8.56
N ARG A 179 22.41 2.39 -9.81
CA ARG A 179 23.22 2.10 -11.00
C ARG A 179 23.98 3.37 -11.36
N TRP A 180 25.31 3.33 -11.27
CA TRP A 180 26.15 4.40 -11.79
C TRP A 180 26.10 4.36 -13.32
N SER A 181 25.65 5.44 -13.95
CA SER A 181 25.86 5.69 -15.37
C SER A 181 26.99 6.71 -15.52
N PHE A 182 27.98 6.39 -16.36
CA PHE A 182 29.07 7.30 -16.73
C PHE A 182 28.63 8.29 -17.81
#